data_AF-A0A4U0WD58-F1
#
_entry.id   AF-A0A4U0WD58-F1
#
_cell.length_a   1.000
_cell.length_b   1.000
_cell.length_c   1.000
_cell.angle_alpha   90.00
_cell.angle_beta   90.00
_cell.angle_gamma   90.00
#
_symmetry.space_group_name_H-M   'P 1'
#
loop_
_entity.id
_entity.type
_entity.pdbx_description
1 polymer ?
#
loop_
_entity_poly.entity_id
_entity_poly.type
_entity_poly.pdbx_seq_one_letter_code
_entity_poly.pdbx_strand_id
1 'polypeptide(L)'
;MAITLAALAGLAFALARPTPYGNDQSSCDTIYHGYQCQDEISHYWGQYSPYFSVPSDIPDELPHGCSITFAQVLSRHGARDPTASKTAQYNATIYKLQANVKNFTGPYAFLAHYEYTLGADQLTIFGQQELINSGIKYYNRYEPLTSRLAPFVRSSGEARVVESAQNWTQGFHAAKLADRRVQSADTAFPYPIVVIPETDGENNTLNHGWYYVFLLILCNTFENGPDDNIASDGQAQWAAVFIPPIQSRLNAALPGANLTVSETVYMMDLCPFNTVASSNGTISAFCALFTKEEWHQYRCVQYSAPASDPIRATC
;
A
#
# COMPACT_ATOMS: atom_id res chain seq x y z
N MET A 1 40.62 16.85 -67.08
CA MET A 1 40.27 17.12 -65.67
C MET A 1 39.01 16.34 -65.35
N ALA A 2 39.15 15.30 -64.54
CA ALA A 2 38.04 14.46 -64.10
C ALA A 2 37.21 15.23 -63.06
N ILE A 3 35.88 15.26 -63.23
CA ILE A 3 34.95 15.65 -62.16
C ILE A 3 33.93 14.53 -62.04
N THR A 4 34.03 13.84 -60.92
CA THR A 4 33.21 12.75 -60.42
C THR A 4 31.79 13.21 -60.10
N LEU A 5 30.78 12.51 -60.61
CA LEU A 5 29.39 12.61 -60.12
C LEU A 5 29.27 11.81 -58.82
N ALA A 6 28.99 12.49 -57.71
CA ALA A 6 28.64 11.86 -56.45
C ALA A 6 27.18 11.39 -56.48
N ALA A 7 26.95 10.09 -56.30
CA ALA A 7 25.63 9.51 -56.10
C ALA A 7 25.20 9.71 -54.64
N LEU A 8 24.08 10.43 -54.43
CA LEU A 8 23.41 10.54 -53.15
C LEU A 8 22.62 9.26 -52.88
N ALA A 9 23.15 8.40 -52.00
CA ALA A 9 22.39 7.30 -51.43
C ALA A 9 21.44 7.84 -50.36
N GLY A 10 20.14 7.85 -50.65
CA GLY A 10 19.11 8.16 -49.67
C GLY A 10 18.95 7.00 -48.68
N LEU A 11 19.33 7.22 -47.42
CA LEU A 11 18.99 6.34 -46.30
C LEU A 11 17.50 6.51 -45.98
N ALA A 12 16.67 5.58 -46.44
CA ALA A 12 15.31 5.43 -45.97
C ALA A 12 15.34 4.88 -44.53
N PHE A 13 15.12 5.73 -43.54
CA PHE A 13 14.77 5.29 -42.19
C PHE A 13 13.38 4.68 -42.22
N ALA A 14 13.30 3.35 -42.28
CA ALA A 14 12.09 2.63 -41.95
C ALA A 14 11.81 2.85 -40.45
N LEU A 15 10.86 3.73 -40.14
CA LEU A 15 10.26 3.81 -38.82
C LEU A 15 9.58 2.46 -38.56
N ALA A 16 10.26 1.58 -37.83
CA ALA A 16 9.64 0.40 -37.25
C ALA A 16 8.54 0.90 -36.32
N ARG A 17 7.28 0.73 -36.72
CA ARG A 17 6.15 0.85 -35.81
C ARG A 17 6.37 -0.19 -34.71
N PRO A 18 6.35 0.18 -33.42
CA PRO A 18 6.32 -0.82 -32.38
C PRO A 18 5.10 -1.70 -32.62
N THR A 19 5.35 -2.98 -32.90
CA THR A 19 4.33 -4.01 -32.83
C THR A 19 3.75 -3.98 -31.42
N PRO A 20 2.41 -3.98 -31.26
CA PRO A 20 1.80 -4.07 -29.95
C PRO A 20 2.13 -5.46 -29.40
N TYR A 21 3.15 -5.51 -28.57
CA TYR A 21 3.54 -6.72 -27.86
C TYR A 21 2.45 -6.99 -26.83
N GLY A 22 1.77 -8.12 -27.03
CA GLY A 22 1.24 -8.97 -25.95
C GLY A 22 0.14 -8.36 -25.09
N ASN A 23 -1.11 -8.66 -25.45
CA ASN A 23 -2.20 -8.95 -24.52
C ASN A 23 -2.26 -8.01 -23.29
N ASP A 24 -2.76 -6.79 -23.49
CA ASP A 24 -3.22 -5.92 -22.39
C ASP A 24 -4.28 -6.68 -21.58
N GLN A 25 -3.84 -7.48 -20.61
CA GLN A 25 -4.64 -7.71 -19.43
C GLN A 25 -4.84 -6.33 -18.83
N SER A 26 -6.07 -5.82 -18.92
CA SER A 26 -6.49 -4.62 -18.20
C SER A 26 -5.86 -4.64 -16.80
N SER A 27 -5.15 -3.56 -16.44
CA SER A 27 -4.54 -3.42 -15.12
C SER A 27 -5.54 -3.86 -14.04
N CYS A 28 -5.14 -4.81 -13.21
CA CYS A 28 -5.96 -5.28 -12.10
C CYS A 28 -5.99 -4.27 -10.95
N ASP A 29 -5.21 -3.18 -11.00
CA ASP A 29 -5.42 -1.97 -10.20
C ASP A 29 -6.13 -0.89 -11.03
N THR A 30 -7.27 -0.41 -10.54
CA THR A 30 -8.11 0.58 -11.25
C THR A 30 -8.61 1.68 -10.32
N ILE A 31 -8.95 2.83 -10.89
CA ILE A 31 -9.51 3.97 -10.14
C ILE A 31 -10.76 3.57 -9.34
N TYR A 32 -11.66 2.75 -9.91
CA TYR A 32 -12.95 2.46 -9.28
C TYR A 32 -12.92 1.24 -8.38
N HIS A 33 -12.22 0.18 -8.77
CA HIS A 33 -12.21 -1.07 -8.00
C HIS A 33 -10.97 -1.21 -7.10
N GLY A 34 -9.96 -0.35 -7.26
CA GLY A 34 -8.67 -0.52 -6.61
C GLY A 34 -7.96 -1.78 -7.13
N TYR A 35 -7.16 -2.38 -6.25
CA TYR A 35 -6.30 -3.52 -6.52
C TYR A 35 -7.06 -4.85 -6.42
N GLN A 36 -7.25 -5.50 -7.56
CA GLN A 36 -7.97 -6.76 -7.75
C GLN A 36 -7.03 -7.89 -8.22
N CYS A 37 -5.72 -7.70 -8.13
CA CYS A 37 -4.75 -8.73 -8.53
C CYS A 37 -4.65 -9.81 -7.46
N GLN A 38 -4.88 -11.07 -7.82
CA GLN A 38 -4.86 -12.23 -6.91
C GLN A 38 -5.60 -11.94 -5.59
N ASP A 39 -6.88 -11.58 -5.70
CA ASP A 39 -7.74 -11.16 -4.59
C ASP A 39 -7.85 -12.23 -3.49
N GLU A 40 -7.63 -13.50 -3.82
CA GLU A 40 -7.56 -14.62 -2.90
C GLU A 40 -6.40 -14.54 -1.89
N ILE A 41 -5.41 -13.67 -2.15
CA ILE A 41 -4.24 -13.44 -1.28
C ILE A 41 -4.13 -11.97 -0.92
N SER A 42 -4.19 -11.06 -1.90
CA SER A 42 -3.88 -9.63 -1.70
C SER A 42 -4.87 -8.92 -0.79
N HIS A 43 -6.12 -9.39 -0.71
CA HIS A 43 -7.16 -8.86 0.18
C HIS A 43 -7.04 -9.39 1.62
N TYR A 44 -6.05 -10.24 1.89
CA TYR A 44 -5.81 -10.88 3.18
C TYR A 44 -4.50 -10.43 3.85
N TRP A 45 -3.90 -9.33 3.39
CA TRP A 45 -2.71 -8.72 4.01
C TRP A 45 -3.02 -7.70 5.12
N GLY A 46 -4.28 -7.63 5.56
CA GLY A 46 -4.70 -6.72 6.63
C GLY A 46 -4.47 -5.26 6.26
N GLN A 47 -3.88 -4.46 7.15
CA GLN A 47 -3.54 -3.08 6.86
C GLN A 47 -2.42 -2.89 5.82
N TYR A 48 -1.81 -3.97 5.32
CA TYR A 48 -0.84 -3.93 4.22
C TYR A 48 -1.47 -4.23 2.86
N SER A 49 -2.76 -4.60 2.82
CA SER A 49 -3.50 -4.73 1.56
C SER A 49 -3.59 -3.35 0.87
N PRO A 50 -3.23 -3.25 -0.42
CA PRO A 50 -3.63 -2.13 -1.25
C PRO A 50 -5.13 -1.88 -1.19
N TYR A 51 -5.58 -0.66 -1.49
CA TYR A 51 -7.01 -0.37 -1.50
C TYR A 51 -7.75 -1.26 -2.51
N PHE A 52 -8.85 -1.89 -2.08
CA PHE A 52 -9.81 -2.56 -2.95
C PHE A 52 -11.23 -2.16 -2.57
N SER A 53 -12.11 -2.02 -3.56
CA SER A 53 -13.53 -1.76 -3.30
C SER A 53 -14.19 -2.98 -2.68
N VAL A 54 -14.88 -2.80 -1.55
CA VAL A 54 -15.67 -3.86 -0.91
C VAL A 54 -17.13 -3.82 -1.38
N PRO A 55 -17.76 -4.99 -1.64
CA PRO A 55 -19.17 -5.03 -1.98
C PRO A 55 -20.04 -4.62 -0.79
N SER A 56 -21.22 -4.06 -1.09
CA SER A 56 -22.22 -3.64 -0.12
C SER A 56 -23.60 -4.07 -0.61
N ASP A 57 -24.43 -4.60 0.29
CA ASP A 57 -25.84 -4.92 0.01
C ASP A 57 -26.68 -3.65 -0.23
N ILE A 58 -26.19 -2.51 0.28
CA ILE A 58 -26.78 -1.19 0.03
C ILE A 58 -26.05 -0.56 -1.15
N PRO A 59 -26.75 -0.21 -2.25
CA PRO A 59 -26.16 0.49 -3.38
C PRO A 59 -25.49 1.80 -2.94
N ASP A 60 -24.32 2.09 -3.48
CA ASP A 60 -23.59 3.34 -3.21
C ASP A 60 -23.94 4.46 -4.20
N GLU A 61 -24.92 4.21 -5.08
CA GLU A 61 -25.48 5.18 -6.03
C GLU A 61 -26.33 6.24 -5.31
N LEU A 62 -26.33 7.46 -5.85
CA LEU A 62 -27.18 8.53 -5.33
C LEU A 62 -28.67 8.18 -5.59
N PRO A 63 -29.53 8.10 -4.55
CA PRO A 63 -30.93 7.77 -4.76
C PRO A 63 -31.64 8.78 -5.67
N HIS A 64 -32.62 8.31 -6.45
CA HIS A 64 -33.38 9.16 -7.35
C HIS A 64 -34.08 10.31 -6.60
N GLY A 65 -33.90 11.54 -7.09
CA GLY A 65 -34.46 12.76 -6.49
C GLY A 65 -33.60 13.35 -5.36
N CYS A 66 -32.49 12.72 -4.98
CA CYS A 66 -31.53 13.28 -4.02
C CYS A 66 -30.47 14.13 -4.71
N SER A 67 -29.83 15.01 -3.94
CA SER A 67 -28.68 15.81 -4.38
C SER A 67 -27.68 15.92 -3.24
N ILE A 68 -26.39 15.79 -3.56
CA ILE A 68 -25.32 15.85 -2.57
C ILE A 68 -25.06 17.32 -2.24
N THR A 69 -25.17 17.70 -0.97
CA THR A 69 -24.91 19.07 -0.48
C THR A 69 -23.60 19.19 0.31
N PHE A 70 -23.04 18.06 0.76
CA PHE A 70 -21.81 17.98 1.53
C PHE A 70 -21.15 16.63 1.28
N ALA A 71 -19.81 16.62 1.23
CA ALA A 71 -19.01 15.40 1.17
C ALA A 71 -17.70 15.61 1.96
N GLN A 72 -17.33 14.60 2.75
CA GLN A 72 -16.05 14.54 3.47
C GLN A 72 -15.45 13.16 3.25
N VAL A 73 -14.14 13.11 3.03
CA VAL A 73 -13.36 11.87 2.97
C VAL A 73 -12.32 11.89 4.10
N LEU A 74 -12.20 10.76 4.81
CA LEU A 74 -11.07 10.45 5.68
C LEU A 74 -10.24 9.39 4.97
N SER A 75 -9.02 9.73 4.59
CA SER A 75 -8.12 8.84 3.85
C SER A 75 -6.90 8.50 4.70
N ARG A 76 -6.45 7.24 4.62
CA ARG A 76 -5.10 6.86 5.05
C ARG A 76 -4.08 7.33 4.01
N HIS A 77 -2.80 7.30 4.38
CA HIS A 77 -1.71 7.31 3.42
C HIS A 77 -1.74 6.08 2.50
N GLY A 78 -1.04 6.16 1.36
CA GLY A 78 -0.95 5.06 0.39
C GLY A 78 0.00 3.95 0.82
N ALA A 79 0.18 2.96 -0.05
CA ALA A 79 1.18 1.93 0.14
C ALA A 79 2.59 2.50 0.30
N ARG A 80 3.34 1.93 1.23
CA ARG A 80 4.64 2.44 1.67
C ARG A 80 5.65 1.32 1.87
N ASP A 81 6.92 1.71 1.93
CA ASP A 81 7.97 0.86 2.46
C ASP A 81 7.71 0.49 3.93
N PRO A 82 8.35 -0.58 4.46
CA PRO A 82 8.33 -0.88 5.88
C PRO A 82 8.86 0.30 6.71
N THR A 83 8.54 0.35 8.01
CA THR A 83 9.18 1.34 8.89
C THR A 83 10.68 1.05 9.03
N ALA A 84 11.52 2.05 9.29
CA ALA A 84 12.98 1.84 9.44
C ALA A 84 13.37 0.66 10.34
N SER A 85 12.72 0.51 11.50
CA SER A 85 12.94 -0.62 12.43
C SER A 85 12.63 -1.98 11.79
N LYS A 86 11.48 -2.07 11.10
CA LYS A 86 11.06 -3.28 10.38
C LYS A 86 11.96 -3.59 9.18
N THR A 87 12.38 -2.57 8.43
CA THR A 87 13.36 -2.75 7.34
C THR A 87 14.64 -3.40 7.85
N ALA A 88 15.18 -2.96 9.00
CA ALA A 88 16.36 -3.57 9.59
C ALA A 88 16.13 -5.04 9.98
N GLN A 89 14.97 -5.35 10.59
CA GLN A 89 14.61 -6.72 11.00
C GLN A 89 14.41 -7.68 9.81
N TYR A 90 13.72 -7.21 8.76
CA TYR A 90 13.47 -8.00 7.56
C TYR A 90 14.77 -8.29 6.80
N ASN A 91 15.62 -7.27 6.63
CA ASN A 91 16.90 -7.44 5.98
C ASN A 91 17.82 -8.40 6.76
N ALA A 92 17.87 -8.28 8.09
CA ALA A 92 18.60 -9.22 8.94
C ALA A 92 18.09 -10.67 8.81
N THR A 93 16.77 -10.87 8.66
CA THR A 93 16.17 -12.20 8.45
C THR A 93 16.62 -12.81 7.11
N ILE A 94 16.61 -12.02 6.04
CA ILE A 94 17.08 -12.44 4.71
C ILE A 94 18.58 -12.76 4.73
N TYR A 95 19.39 -11.90 5.35
CA TYR A 95 20.82 -12.14 5.50
C TYR A 95 21.12 -13.45 6.26
N LYS A 96 20.41 -13.69 7.37
CA LYS A 96 20.51 -14.93 8.14
C LYS A 96 20.15 -16.15 7.28
N LEU A 97 19.09 -16.07 6.47
CA LEU A 97 18.70 -17.14 5.55
C LEU A 97 19.81 -17.45 4.54
N GLN A 98 20.32 -16.42 3.86
CA GLN A 98 21.35 -16.57 2.83
C GLN A 98 22.70 -17.05 3.38
N ALA A 99 23.04 -16.69 4.62
CA ALA A 99 24.27 -17.16 5.26
C ALA A 99 24.22 -18.65 5.66
N ASN A 100 23.07 -19.12 6.13
CA ASN A 100 22.96 -20.44 6.76
C ASN A 100 22.41 -21.53 5.84
N VAL A 101 21.49 -21.18 4.94
CA VAL A 101 20.88 -22.14 4.01
C VAL A 101 21.81 -22.36 2.82
N LYS A 102 22.15 -23.62 2.54
CA LYS A 102 23.12 -23.97 1.48
C LYS A 102 22.51 -24.17 0.10
N ASN A 103 21.24 -24.54 0.03
CA ASN A 103 20.57 -24.81 -1.24
C ASN A 103 19.13 -24.29 -1.20
N PHE A 104 18.82 -23.38 -2.12
CA PHE A 104 17.48 -22.84 -2.32
C PHE A 104 16.90 -23.48 -3.58
N THR A 105 15.81 -24.22 -3.44
CA THR A 105 15.21 -24.98 -4.55
C THR A 105 13.70 -24.76 -4.62
N GLY A 106 13.11 -25.11 -5.76
CA GLY A 106 11.67 -25.00 -5.98
C GLY A 106 11.16 -23.58 -5.74
N PRO A 107 10.07 -23.39 -4.97
CA PRO A 107 9.49 -22.05 -4.72
C PRO A 107 10.43 -21.13 -3.93
N TYR A 108 11.47 -21.64 -3.30
CA TYR A 108 12.43 -20.86 -2.52
C TYR A 108 13.65 -20.40 -3.33
N ALA A 109 13.82 -20.87 -4.57
CA ALA A 109 15.04 -20.63 -5.37
C ALA A 109 15.39 -19.14 -5.50
N PHE A 110 14.37 -18.26 -5.57
CA PHE A 110 14.57 -16.82 -5.70
C PHE A 110 15.30 -16.22 -4.47
N LEU A 111 15.18 -16.81 -3.29
CA LEU A 111 15.81 -16.31 -2.05
C LEU A 111 17.34 -16.33 -2.12
N ALA A 112 17.95 -17.18 -2.94
CA ALA A 112 19.41 -17.22 -3.13
C ALA A 112 19.97 -15.93 -3.75
N HIS A 113 19.14 -15.22 -4.52
CA HIS A 113 19.52 -14.02 -5.26
C HIS A 113 18.64 -12.81 -4.91
N TYR A 114 17.74 -12.96 -3.94
CA TYR A 114 16.92 -11.87 -3.47
C TYR A 114 17.82 -10.83 -2.78
N GLU A 115 17.77 -9.60 -3.29
CA GLU A 115 18.43 -8.45 -2.69
C GLU A 115 17.38 -7.59 -1.99
N TYR A 116 17.59 -7.28 -0.72
CA TYR A 116 16.69 -6.40 0.01
C TYR A 116 16.93 -4.94 -0.44
N THR A 117 16.04 -4.42 -1.28
CA THR A 117 16.13 -3.06 -1.84
C THR A 117 14.99 -2.15 -1.41
N LEU A 118 14.11 -2.62 -0.51
CA LEU A 118 13.02 -1.82 0.03
C LEU A 118 13.56 -0.64 0.85
N GLY A 119 12.86 0.49 0.79
CA GLY A 119 13.22 1.69 1.54
C GLY A 119 12.77 1.64 3.00
N ALA A 120 12.49 2.81 3.54
CA ALA A 120 11.97 2.98 4.89
C ALA A 120 10.98 4.14 4.98
N ASP A 121 9.81 3.88 5.54
CA ASP A 121 8.75 4.83 5.90
C ASP A 121 8.06 5.60 4.76
N GLN A 122 8.71 5.76 3.60
CA GLN A 122 8.22 6.55 2.47
C GLN A 122 7.12 5.85 1.68
N LEU A 123 6.30 6.64 0.97
CA LEU A 123 5.39 6.09 -0.02
C LEU A 123 6.16 5.40 -1.14
N THR A 124 5.60 4.30 -1.62
CA THR A 124 6.04 3.70 -2.87
C THR A 124 5.43 4.45 -4.05
N ILE A 125 6.01 4.30 -5.25
CA ILE A 125 5.40 4.84 -6.48
C ILE A 125 3.97 4.30 -6.66
N PHE A 126 3.75 3.03 -6.34
CA PHE A 126 2.42 2.42 -6.34
C PHE A 126 1.46 3.15 -5.38
N GLY A 127 1.88 3.41 -4.15
CA GLY A 127 1.07 4.13 -3.16
C GLY A 127 0.80 5.59 -3.52
N GLN A 128 1.73 6.27 -4.19
CA GLN A 128 1.46 7.61 -4.75
C GLN A 128 0.32 7.55 -5.78
N GLN A 129 0.35 6.56 -6.67
CA GLN A 129 -0.68 6.35 -7.69
C GLN A 129 -2.04 5.98 -7.07
N GLU A 130 -2.08 5.20 -5.99
CA GLU A 130 -3.32 4.93 -5.24
C GLU A 130 -4.01 6.23 -4.81
N LEU A 131 -3.25 7.23 -4.36
CA LEU A 131 -3.82 8.51 -3.90
C LEU A 131 -4.25 9.40 -5.06
N ILE A 132 -3.51 9.40 -6.16
CA ILE A 132 -3.96 10.05 -7.40
C ILE A 132 -5.29 9.44 -7.86
N ASN A 133 -5.38 8.11 -7.90
CA ASN A 133 -6.60 7.37 -8.23
C ASN A 133 -7.75 7.74 -7.29
N SER A 134 -7.49 7.79 -5.98
CA SER A 134 -8.46 8.19 -4.96
C SER A 134 -8.97 9.62 -5.16
N GLY A 135 -8.09 10.56 -5.53
CA GLY A 135 -8.47 11.94 -5.86
C GLY A 135 -9.38 12.03 -7.08
N ILE A 136 -9.05 11.29 -8.15
CA ILE A 136 -9.87 11.19 -9.36
C ILE A 136 -11.25 10.58 -9.03
N LYS A 137 -11.25 9.47 -8.29
CA LYS A 137 -12.47 8.77 -7.87
C LYS A 137 -13.39 9.70 -7.08
N TYR A 138 -12.83 10.46 -6.13
CA TYR A 138 -13.59 11.43 -5.34
C TYR A 138 -14.18 12.54 -6.20
N TYR A 139 -13.38 13.13 -7.10
CA TYR A 139 -13.86 14.15 -8.02
C TYR A 139 -15.06 13.66 -8.83
N ASN A 140 -14.94 12.48 -9.45
CA ASN A 140 -15.99 11.91 -10.30
C ASN A 140 -17.26 11.59 -9.51
N ARG A 141 -17.12 11.02 -8.30
CA ARG A 141 -18.27 10.67 -7.45
C ARG A 141 -19.07 11.91 -7.01
N TYR A 142 -18.37 12.99 -6.72
CA TYR A 142 -18.96 14.22 -6.18
C TYR A 142 -18.96 15.37 -7.18
N GLU A 143 -18.92 15.06 -8.49
CA GLU A 143 -18.78 16.04 -9.57
C GLU A 143 -19.72 17.25 -9.44
N PRO A 144 -21.02 17.11 -9.12
CA PRO A 144 -21.92 18.25 -8.95
C PRO A 144 -21.47 19.28 -7.90
N LEU A 145 -20.63 18.88 -6.94
CA LEU A 145 -20.00 19.76 -5.95
C LEU A 145 -18.58 20.16 -6.38
N THR A 146 -17.77 19.21 -6.82
CA THR A 146 -16.32 19.38 -7.05
C THR A 146 -16.01 20.16 -8.33
N SER A 147 -16.93 20.18 -9.31
CA SER A 147 -16.80 21.01 -10.51
C SER A 147 -16.80 22.51 -10.20
N ARG A 148 -17.44 22.94 -9.10
CA ARG A 148 -17.59 24.34 -8.70
C ARG A 148 -16.88 24.72 -7.39
N LEU A 149 -16.54 23.75 -6.54
CA LEU A 149 -15.89 23.98 -5.25
C LEU A 149 -14.42 23.53 -5.26
N ALA A 150 -13.61 24.18 -4.43
CA ALA A 150 -12.29 23.68 -4.07
C ALA A 150 -12.38 22.94 -2.72
N PRO A 151 -11.65 21.83 -2.53
CA PRO A 151 -11.65 21.11 -1.26
C PRO A 151 -10.86 21.88 -0.20
N PHE A 152 -11.28 21.76 1.06
CA PHE A 152 -10.45 22.11 2.21
C PHE A 152 -9.74 20.84 2.70
N VAL A 153 -8.41 20.89 2.79
CA VAL A 153 -7.59 19.70 3.06
C VAL A 153 -6.81 19.86 4.36
N ARG A 154 -6.87 18.83 5.21
CA ARG A 154 -6.02 18.68 6.39
C ARG A 154 -5.19 17.40 6.26
N SER A 155 -3.98 17.41 6.78
CA SER A 155 -3.10 16.23 6.84
C SER A 155 -2.49 16.14 8.23
N SER A 156 -2.29 14.92 8.71
CA SER A 156 -1.38 14.71 9.84
C SER A 156 0.07 14.95 9.40
N GLY A 157 0.92 15.38 10.32
CA GLY A 157 2.28 15.91 10.10
C GLY A 157 3.36 14.86 9.84
N GLU A 158 2.98 13.70 9.34
CA GLU A 158 3.87 12.61 8.95
C GLU A 158 4.14 12.68 7.44
N ALA A 159 5.39 12.50 7.02
CA ALA A 159 5.83 12.77 5.65
C ALA A 159 5.00 12.01 4.60
N ARG A 160 4.81 10.70 4.80
CA ARG A 160 3.97 9.86 3.92
C ARG A 160 2.50 10.27 3.89
N VAL A 161 1.98 10.89 4.95
CA VAL A 161 0.58 11.35 5.01
C VAL A 161 0.44 12.69 4.28
N VAL A 162 1.40 13.60 4.48
CA VAL A 162 1.45 14.88 3.75
C VAL A 162 1.61 14.65 2.25
N GLU A 163 2.53 13.77 1.85
CA GLU A 163 2.72 13.38 0.44
C GLU A 163 1.46 12.72 -0.14
N SER A 164 0.76 11.89 0.64
CA SER A 164 -0.52 11.30 0.24
C SER A 164 -1.58 12.36 -0.05
N ALA A 165 -1.69 13.39 0.80
CA ALA A 165 -2.60 14.51 0.56
C ALA A 165 -2.21 15.32 -0.69
N GLN A 166 -0.91 15.51 -0.95
CA GLN A 166 -0.41 16.13 -2.18
C GLN A 166 -0.77 15.31 -3.43
N ASN A 167 -0.61 13.99 -3.41
CA ASN A 167 -0.97 13.12 -4.52
C ASN A 167 -2.50 13.06 -4.74
N TRP A 168 -3.28 13.03 -3.66
CA TRP A 168 -4.73 13.09 -3.73
C TRP A 168 -5.22 14.39 -4.37
N THR A 169 -4.68 15.53 -3.94
CA THR A 169 -5.02 16.85 -4.51
C THR A 169 -4.62 16.98 -5.97
N GLN A 170 -3.50 16.38 -6.38
CA GLN A 170 -3.11 16.28 -7.80
C GLN A 170 -4.12 15.48 -8.62
N GLY A 171 -4.52 14.29 -8.15
CA GLY A 171 -5.53 13.48 -8.83
C GLY A 171 -6.88 14.17 -8.96
N PHE A 172 -7.34 14.81 -7.88
CA PHE A 172 -8.55 15.63 -7.89
C PHE A 172 -8.48 16.76 -8.93
N HIS A 173 -7.37 17.51 -8.92
CA HIS A 173 -7.17 18.63 -9.85
C HIS A 173 -7.11 18.16 -11.31
N ALA A 174 -6.41 17.05 -11.58
CA ALA A 174 -6.33 16.46 -12.91
C ALA A 174 -7.71 16.05 -13.44
N ALA A 175 -8.54 15.41 -12.60
CA ALA A 175 -9.90 15.07 -12.97
C ALA A 175 -10.75 16.31 -13.26
N LYS A 176 -10.59 17.38 -12.46
CA LYS A 176 -11.27 18.67 -12.67
C LYS A 176 -10.89 19.35 -13.98
N LEU A 177 -9.61 19.35 -14.34
CA LEU A 177 -9.15 19.89 -15.62
C LEU A 177 -9.64 19.07 -16.83
N ALA A 178 -9.85 17.76 -16.65
CA ALA A 178 -10.35 16.88 -17.69
C ALA A 178 -11.87 17.02 -17.93
N ASP A 179 -12.62 17.60 -16.98
CA ASP A 179 -14.07 17.79 -17.13
C ASP A 179 -14.39 18.97 -18.06
N ARG A 180 -14.84 18.64 -19.27
CA ARG A 180 -15.22 19.61 -20.31
C ARG A 180 -16.38 20.55 -19.92
N ARG A 181 -17.14 20.22 -18.86
CA ARG A 181 -18.23 21.05 -18.34
C ARG A 181 -17.69 22.19 -17.47
N VAL A 182 -16.48 22.06 -16.93
CA VAL A 182 -15.79 23.10 -16.19
C VAL A 182 -15.13 24.05 -17.18
N GLN A 183 -15.81 25.19 -17.44
CA GLN A 183 -15.35 26.17 -18.43
C GLN A 183 -14.26 27.11 -17.90
N SER A 184 -13.98 27.09 -16.60
CA SER A 184 -13.02 27.97 -15.93
C SER A 184 -11.79 27.20 -15.46
N ALA A 185 -10.61 27.80 -15.59
CA ALA A 185 -9.38 27.25 -15.01
C ALA A 185 -9.55 27.07 -13.49
N ASP A 186 -8.98 26.00 -12.94
CA ASP A 186 -9.01 25.74 -11.50
C ASP A 186 -7.95 26.58 -10.78
N THR A 187 -8.24 27.87 -10.59
CA THR A 187 -7.31 28.85 -10.01
C THR A 187 -7.03 28.64 -8.53
N ALA A 188 -7.75 27.73 -7.87
CA ALA A 188 -7.54 27.38 -6.47
C ALA A 188 -6.39 26.38 -6.26
N PHE A 189 -5.86 25.77 -7.33
CA PHE A 189 -4.70 24.88 -7.25
C PHE A 189 -3.39 25.69 -7.19
N PRO A 190 -2.41 25.32 -6.34
CA PRO A 190 -2.44 24.20 -5.41
C PRO A 190 -3.35 24.45 -4.20
N TYR A 191 -4.16 23.45 -3.83
CA TYR A 191 -5.04 23.58 -2.67
C TYR A 191 -4.21 23.59 -1.37
N PRO A 192 -4.40 24.57 -0.47
CA PRO A 192 -3.69 24.61 0.79
C PRO A 192 -3.97 23.37 1.65
N ILE A 193 -2.91 22.75 2.17
CA ILE A 193 -2.99 21.62 3.11
C ILE A 193 -2.66 22.14 4.51
N VAL A 194 -3.62 22.07 5.42
CA VAL A 194 -3.37 22.35 6.84
C VAL A 194 -2.70 21.12 7.44
N VAL A 195 -1.39 21.22 7.66
CA VAL A 195 -0.59 20.17 8.30
C VAL A 195 -0.72 20.30 9.82
N ILE A 196 -1.25 19.27 10.47
CA ILE A 196 -1.38 19.19 11.93
C ILE A 196 -0.18 18.39 12.45
N PRO A 197 0.71 18.98 13.25
CA PRO A 197 1.91 18.28 13.72
C PRO A 197 1.61 16.98 14.48
N GLU A 198 2.52 16.02 14.41
CA GLU A 198 2.53 14.80 15.25
C GLU A 198 3.56 14.88 16.39
N THR A 199 4.01 16.09 16.73
CA THR A 199 4.94 16.29 17.85
C THR A 199 4.21 16.16 19.18
N ASP A 200 4.91 15.65 20.17
CA ASP A 200 4.57 15.67 21.59
C ASP A 200 3.79 16.91 22.06
N GLY A 201 2.69 16.68 22.78
CA GLY A 201 1.85 17.72 23.36
C GLY A 201 0.89 18.42 22.38
N GLU A 202 0.97 18.14 21.08
CA GLU A 202 0.08 18.74 20.08
C GLU A 202 -1.26 18.02 19.97
N ASN A 203 -2.35 18.78 20.02
CA ASN A 203 -3.71 18.25 19.86
C ASN A 203 -3.99 17.93 18.41
N ASN A 204 -3.76 16.68 18.01
CA ASN A 204 -4.00 16.22 16.65
C ASN A 204 -5.23 15.30 16.56
N THR A 205 -6.31 15.78 15.94
CA THR A 205 -7.52 14.97 15.74
C THR A 205 -7.37 13.84 14.72
N LEU A 206 -6.26 13.79 13.98
CA LEU A 206 -5.99 12.83 12.91
C LEU A 206 -4.96 11.75 13.32
N ASN A 207 -4.31 11.91 14.48
CA ASN A 207 -3.32 10.97 15.00
C ASN A 207 -3.32 11.03 16.54
N HIS A 208 -3.43 9.89 17.19
CA HIS A 208 -3.57 9.79 18.65
C HIS A 208 -2.23 9.95 19.42
N GLY A 209 -1.10 9.96 18.72
CA GLY A 209 0.25 10.22 19.25
C GLY A 209 0.95 8.95 19.76
N TRP A 210 1.87 8.39 18.97
CA TRP A 210 2.68 7.20 19.30
C TRP A 210 4.19 7.51 19.41
N TYR A 211 4.63 8.77 19.53
CA TYR A 211 6.06 9.08 19.47
C TYR A 211 6.80 8.90 20.81
N TYR A 212 8.07 8.50 20.69
CA TYR A 212 8.99 7.92 21.67
C TYR A 212 9.30 8.71 22.96
N VAL A 213 8.63 9.82 23.23
CA VAL A 213 8.94 10.67 24.39
C VAL A 213 7.74 10.70 25.33
N PHE A 214 7.85 9.86 26.37
CA PHE A 214 6.87 9.60 27.43
C PHE A 214 6.26 10.81 28.14
N LEU A 215 6.84 12.01 28.00
CA LEU A 215 6.56 13.13 28.89
C LEU A 215 5.39 14.02 28.44
N LEU A 216 4.92 13.92 27.19
CA LEU A 216 3.91 14.83 26.62
C LEU A 216 2.85 14.13 25.75
N ILE A 217 2.61 12.84 25.99
CA ILE A 217 1.49 12.11 25.37
C ILE A 217 0.16 12.59 25.97
N LEU A 218 -0.76 13.02 25.12
CA LEU A 218 -2.06 13.57 25.53
C LEU A 218 -2.97 12.49 26.16
N CYS A 219 -2.95 11.27 25.62
CA CYS A 219 -3.75 10.15 26.11
C CYS A 219 -2.89 9.10 26.82
N ASN A 220 -2.18 9.50 27.88
CA ASN A 220 -1.16 8.67 28.53
C ASN A 220 -1.65 7.29 28.99
N THR A 221 -2.89 7.16 29.48
CA THR A 221 -3.43 5.86 29.90
C THR A 221 -3.65 4.90 28.73
N PHE A 222 -3.88 5.41 27.52
CA PHE A 222 -4.01 4.56 26.34
C PHE A 222 -2.63 4.14 25.82
N GLU A 223 -1.68 5.07 25.72
CA GLU A 223 -0.35 4.79 25.14
C GLU A 223 0.63 4.09 26.10
N ASN A 224 0.50 4.33 27.41
CA ASN A 224 1.44 3.85 28.44
C ASN A 224 0.73 3.25 29.66
N GLY A 225 -0.58 3.01 29.57
CA GLY A 225 -1.33 2.39 30.65
C GLY A 225 -1.24 0.87 30.64
N PRO A 226 -1.97 0.19 31.52
CA PRO A 226 -1.92 -1.27 31.65
C PRO A 226 -2.31 -2.06 30.40
N ASP A 227 -3.02 -1.43 29.46
CA ASP A 227 -3.53 -2.04 28.23
C ASP A 227 -2.78 -1.56 26.97
N ASP A 228 -1.64 -0.88 27.11
CA ASP A 228 -0.81 -0.36 26.01
C ASP A 228 -0.31 -1.46 25.05
N ASN A 229 -0.23 -2.69 25.55
CA ASN A 229 0.19 -3.88 24.81
C ASN A 229 -0.97 -4.79 24.38
N ILE A 230 -2.24 -4.37 24.53
CA ILE A 230 -3.39 -5.24 24.22
C ILE A 230 -3.37 -5.77 22.78
N ALA A 231 -2.93 -4.95 21.83
CA ALA A 231 -2.82 -5.33 20.42
C ALA A 231 -1.65 -6.29 20.18
N SER A 232 -0.46 -6.00 20.73
CA SER A 232 0.74 -6.85 20.57
C SER A 232 0.57 -8.20 21.27
N ASP A 233 -0.09 -8.24 22.42
CA ASP A 233 -0.44 -9.47 23.12
C ASP A 233 -1.44 -10.32 22.33
N GLY A 234 -2.48 -9.69 21.77
CA GLY A 234 -3.43 -10.37 20.88
C GLY A 234 -2.76 -10.98 19.65
N GLN A 235 -1.86 -10.21 19.02
CA GLN A 235 -1.04 -10.66 17.89
C GLN A 235 -0.17 -11.85 18.27
N ALA A 236 0.52 -11.78 19.41
CA ALA A 236 1.40 -12.85 19.89
C ALA A 236 0.62 -14.14 20.20
N GLN A 237 -0.54 -14.02 20.84
CA GLN A 237 -1.42 -15.16 21.13
C GLN A 237 -1.89 -15.84 19.85
N TRP A 238 -2.32 -15.07 18.84
CA TRP A 238 -2.77 -15.67 17.58
C TRP A 238 -1.62 -16.24 16.77
N ALA A 239 -0.48 -15.53 16.69
CA ALA A 239 0.72 -16.03 16.02
C ALA A 239 1.18 -17.38 16.59
N ALA A 240 1.07 -17.58 17.91
CA ALA A 240 1.38 -18.86 18.55
C ALA A 240 0.48 -20.03 18.11
N VAL A 241 -0.68 -19.76 17.49
CA VAL A 241 -1.62 -20.78 17.00
C VAL A 241 -1.26 -21.21 15.57
N PHE A 242 -1.20 -20.28 14.62
CA PHE A 242 -1.13 -20.63 13.19
C PHE A 242 0.29 -20.59 12.58
N ILE A 243 1.25 -19.91 13.21
CA ILE A 243 2.63 -19.83 12.70
C ILE A 243 3.44 -21.12 12.89
N PRO A 244 3.34 -21.88 14.00
CA PRO A 244 4.22 -23.04 14.21
C PRO A 244 4.21 -24.08 13.08
N PRO A 245 3.06 -24.44 12.47
CA PRO A 245 3.05 -25.31 11.28
C PRO A 245 3.81 -24.72 10.08
N ILE A 246 3.66 -23.41 9.83
CA ILE A 246 4.35 -22.69 8.75
C ILE A 246 5.86 -22.67 9.01
N GLN A 247 6.27 -22.30 10.22
CA GLN A 247 7.66 -22.28 10.67
C GLN A 247 8.32 -23.65 10.50
N SER A 248 7.64 -24.72 10.89
CA SER A 248 8.12 -26.09 10.73
C SER A 248 8.33 -26.44 9.25
N ARG A 249 7.36 -26.11 8.39
CA ARG A 249 7.47 -26.32 6.94
C ARG A 249 8.66 -25.55 6.34
N LEU A 250 8.79 -24.26 6.64
CA LEU A 250 9.87 -23.43 6.10
C LEU A 250 11.24 -23.93 6.56
N ASN A 251 11.41 -24.26 7.84
CA ASN A 251 12.67 -24.77 8.36
C ASN A 251 13.03 -26.18 7.83
N ALA A 252 12.03 -27.01 7.51
CA ALA A 252 12.25 -28.29 6.85
C ALA A 252 12.67 -28.11 5.37
N ALA A 253 12.06 -27.15 4.66
CA ALA A 253 12.37 -26.86 3.27
C ALA A 253 13.68 -26.07 3.08
N LEU A 254 14.12 -25.34 4.11
CA LEU A 254 15.34 -24.54 4.13
C LEU A 254 16.26 -25.00 5.28
N PRO A 255 16.95 -26.14 5.15
CA PRO A 255 17.84 -26.64 6.18
C PRO A 255 18.92 -25.60 6.54
N GLY A 256 18.98 -25.26 7.84
CA GLY A 256 19.87 -24.23 8.38
C GLY A 256 19.21 -22.87 8.61
N ALA A 257 17.99 -22.64 8.10
CA ALA A 257 17.29 -21.36 8.28
C ALA A 257 17.03 -21.02 9.75
N ASN A 258 16.54 -22.00 10.53
CA ASN A 258 16.19 -21.84 11.95
C ASN A 258 15.39 -20.56 12.23
N LEU A 259 14.35 -20.32 11.43
CA LEU A 259 13.43 -19.19 11.57
C LEU A 259 12.67 -19.31 12.88
N THR A 260 12.57 -18.21 13.60
CA THR A 260 11.68 -18.01 14.75
C THR A 260 10.24 -17.77 14.30
N VAL A 261 9.29 -17.74 15.24
CA VAL A 261 7.90 -17.36 14.97
C VAL A 261 7.83 -15.96 14.36
N SER A 262 8.52 -14.98 14.95
CA SER A 262 8.55 -13.61 14.43
C SER A 262 9.19 -13.52 13.05
N GLU A 263 10.32 -14.19 12.81
CA GLU A 263 10.94 -14.21 11.48
C GLU A 263 10.05 -14.91 10.44
N THR A 264 9.24 -15.88 10.84
CA THR A 264 8.24 -16.50 9.94
C THR A 264 7.15 -15.50 9.56
N VAL A 265 6.67 -14.68 10.50
CA VAL A 265 5.75 -13.56 10.20
C VAL A 265 6.43 -12.55 9.28
N TYR A 266 7.71 -12.23 9.49
CA TYR A 266 8.44 -11.32 8.61
C TYR A 266 8.54 -11.83 7.17
N MET A 267 8.70 -13.14 6.99
CA MET A 267 8.64 -13.75 5.65
C MET A 267 7.27 -13.59 5.00
N MET A 268 6.18 -13.56 5.78
CA MET A 268 4.84 -13.21 5.29
C MET A 268 4.75 -11.71 4.99
N ASP A 269 5.22 -10.83 5.88
CA ASP A 269 5.21 -9.37 5.69
C ASP A 269 5.94 -8.95 4.40
N LEU A 270 7.00 -9.67 4.03
CA LEU A 270 7.76 -9.40 2.80
C LEU A 270 6.94 -9.56 1.52
N CYS A 271 5.84 -10.32 1.52
CA CYS A 271 4.94 -10.44 0.37
C CYS A 271 4.27 -9.11 -0.02
N PRO A 272 3.45 -8.46 0.85
CA PRO A 272 2.83 -7.19 0.52
C PRO A 272 3.86 -6.09 0.25
N PHE A 273 4.92 -5.97 1.06
CA PHE A 273 5.91 -4.91 0.89
C PHE A 273 6.69 -5.01 -0.43
N ASN A 274 7.09 -6.22 -0.85
CA ASN A 274 7.72 -6.39 -2.17
C ASN A 274 6.72 -6.20 -3.32
N THR A 275 5.45 -6.51 -3.11
CA THR A 275 4.41 -6.32 -4.13
C THR A 275 4.26 -4.84 -4.46
N VAL A 276 4.07 -3.99 -3.45
CA VAL A 276 3.85 -2.54 -3.63
C VAL A 276 5.13 -1.77 -3.94
N ALA A 277 6.32 -2.37 -3.75
CA ALA A 277 7.57 -1.83 -4.24
C ALA A 277 7.67 -1.86 -5.77
N SER A 278 6.94 -2.76 -6.44
CA SER A 278 6.75 -2.69 -7.89
C SER A 278 5.76 -1.60 -8.25
N SER A 279 6.08 -0.75 -9.23
CA SER A 279 5.22 0.37 -9.64
C SER A 279 3.83 -0.04 -10.15
N ASN A 280 3.68 -1.27 -10.63
CA ASN A 280 2.42 -1.86 -11.07
C ASN A 280 1.80 -2.83 -10.05
N GLY A 281 2.37 -2.94 -8.85
CA GLY A 281 1.92 -3.88 -7.83
C GLY A 281 2.03 -5.34 -8.27
N THR A 282 3.10 -5.76 -8.95
CA THR A 282 3.28 -7.19 -9.30
C THR A 282 3.43 -8.03 -8.04
N ILE A 283 2.58 -9.04 -7.88
CA ILE A 283 2.58 -9.94 -6.71
C ILE A 283 3.97 -10.58 -6.53
N SER A 284 4.50 -10.44 -5.32
CA SER A 284 5.84 -10.92 -4.96
C SER A 284 5.96 -12.44 -4.93
N ALA A 285 7.14 -12.97 -5.25
CA ALA A 285 7.46 -14.40 -5.09
C ALA A 285 7.37 -14.87 -3.62
N PHE A 286 7.53 -13.97 -2.64
CA PHE A 286 7.29 -14.29 -1.23
C PHE A 286 5.86 -14.77 -0.98
N CYS A 287 4.89 -14.27 -1.75
CA CYS A 287 3.48 -14.61 -1.57
C CYS A 287 3.20 -16.09 -1.81
N ALA A 288 3.92 -16.70 -2.76
CA ALA A 288 3.79 -18.10 -3.13
C ALA A 288 4.43 -19.08 -2.12
N LEU A 289 5.12 -18.59 -1.09
CA LEU A 289 5.67 -19.43 -0.02
C LEU A 289 4.61 -19.88 1.00
N PHE A 290 3.43 -19.27 0.94
CA PHE A 290 2.33 -19.45 1.88
C PHE A 290 1.05 -19.86 1.15
N THR A 291 0.21 -20.64 1.81
CA THR A 291 -1.06 -21.09 1.26
C THR A 291 -2.14 -20.02 1.42
N LYS A 292 -3.24 -20.16 0.67
CA LYS A 292 -4.40 -19.27 0.80
C LYS A 292 -4.95 -19.26 2.23
N GLU A 293 -5.06 -20.45 2.84
CA GLU A 293 -5.53 -20.60 4.21
C GLU A 293 -4.62 -19.86 5.20
N GLU A 294 -3.30 -19.88 4.99
CA GLU A 294 -2.35 -19.15 5.83
C GLU A 294 -2.49 -17.63 5.66
N TRP A 295 -2.79 -17.13 4.46
CA TRP A 295 -3.10 -15.72 4.25
C TRP A 295 -4.38 -15.31 4.99
N HIS A 296 -5.41 -16.15 4.97
CA HIS A 296 -6.63 -15.91 5.76
C HIS A 296 -6.33 -15.82 7.26
N GLN A 297 -5.41 -16.66 7.78
CA GLN A 297 -4.96 -16.60 9.18
C GLN A 297 -4.09 -15.36 9.46
N TYR A 298 -3.23 -14.97 8.53
CA TYR A 298 -2.38 -13.78 8.62
C TYR A 298 -3.20 -12.51 8.73
N ARG A 299 -4.29 -12.39 7.96
CA ARG A 299 -5.26 -11.30 8.09
C ARG A 299 -5.70 -11.12 9.54
N CYS A 300 -5.98 -12.22 10.26
CA CYS A 300 -6.43 -12.17 11.64
C CYS A 300 -5.36 -11.66 12.63
N VAL A 301 -4.07 -11.93 12.38
CA VAL A 301 -2.98 -11.29 13.16
C VAL A 301 -3.03 -9.78 12.98
N GLN A 302 -3.23 -9.32 11.75
CA GLN A 302 -3.18 -7.90 11.43
C GLN A 302 -4.32 -7.09 12.09
N TYR A 303 -5.49 -7.70 12.32
CA TYR A 303 -6.65 -7.04 12.93
C TYR A 303 -6.82 -7.26 14.44
N SER A 304 -5.88 -7.95 15.10
CA SER A 304 -5.97 -8.42 16.49
C SER A 304 -6.67 -7.44 17.45
N ALA A 305 -7.97 -7.67 17.63
CA ALA A 305 -8.81 -7.06 18.64
C ALA A 305 -9.01 -8.07 19.79
N PRO A 306 -9.34 -7.60 21.02
CA PRO A 306 -9.55 -8.48 22.16
C PRO A 306 -10.60 -9.57 21.88
N ALA A 307 -10.55 -10.66 22.65
CA ALA A 307 -11.36 -11.87 22.47
C ALA A 307 -12.90 -11.66 22.38
N SER A 308 -13.40 -10.47 22.71
CA SER A 308 -14.79 -10.04 22.61
C SER A 308 -15.19 -9.42 21.27
N ASP A 309 -14.27 -9.25 20.32
CA ASP A 309 -14.57 -8.63 19.02
C ASP A 309 -15.23 -9.62 18.04
N PRO A 310 -16.40 -9.31 17.46
CA PRO A 310 -17.05 -10.13 16.44
C PRO A 310 -16.21 -10.37 15.17
N ILE A 311 -15.13 -9.61 14.92
CA ILE A 311 -14.15 -9.93 13.86
C ILE A 311 -13.54 -11.32 14.08
N ARG A 312 -13.41 -11.76 15.35
CA ARG A 312 -13.00 -13.12 15.71
C ARG A 312 -14.01 -14.21 15.32
N ALA A 313 -15.21 -13.88 14.84
CA ALA A 313 -16.14 -14.87 14.28
C ALA A 313 -15.85 -15.17 12.79
N THR A 314 -14.99 -14.37 12.17
CA THR A 314 -14.47 -14.58 10.79
C THR A 314 -13.00 -15.01 10.76
N CYS A 315 -12.48 -15.30 11.96
CA CYS A 315 -11.22 -15.92 12.30
C CYS A 315 -11.54 -17.09 13.26
#